data_AF-A0A2K3MFH6-F1
#
_entry.id   AF-A0A2K3MFH6-F1
#
_cell.length_a   1.000
_cell.length_b   1.000
_cell.length_c   1.000
_cell.angle_alpha   90.00
_cell.angle_beta   90.00
_cell.angle_gamma   90.00
#
_symmetry.space_group_name_H-M   'P 1'
#
loop_
_entity.id
_entity.type
_entity.pdbx_description
1 polymer ?
#
loop_
_entity_poly.entity_id
_entity_poly.type
_entity_poly.pdbx_seq_one_letter_code
_entity_poly.pdbx_strand_id
1 'polypeptide(L)' 'MAAIEAFSKSLIEEVHKWGCLKQTGVSLRYMMEFGSKPTDKNLLISAQFLQKELAIRIARRAIELETLPYGLSQRPAVLK' A
#
# COMPACT_ATOMS: atom_id res chain seq x y z
N MET A 1 9.89 2.21 -25.70
CA MET A 1 11.13 2.12 -24.91
C MET A 1 11.50 3.48 -24.32
N ALA A 2 10.56 4.13 -23.61
CA ALA A 2 10.92 5.23 -22.71
C ALA A 2 11.21 4.56 -21.37
N ALA A 3 12.42 4.73 -20.87
CA ALA A 3 12.90 4.16 -19.64
C ALA A 3 11.91 4.47 -18.51
N ILE A 4 11.21 3.44 -18.04
CA ILE A 4 10.88 3.32 -16.62
C ILE A 4 12.24 3.44 -15.94
N GLU A 5 12.50 4.53 -15.21
CA GLU A 5 13.69 4.62 -14.38
C GLU A 5 13.77 3.32 -13.59
N ALA A 6 14.82 2.53 -13.81
CA ALA A 6 14.98 1.28 -13.12
C ALA A 6 15.06 1.61 -11.62
N PHE A 7 14.00 1.27 -10.88
CA PHE A 7 13.95 1.46 -9.43
C PHE A 7 15.17 0.77 -8.80
N SER A 8 15.69 1.34 -7.71
CA SER A 8 16.81 0.72 -7.02
C SER A 8 16.45 -0.69 -6.57
N LYS A 9 17.43 -1.60 -6.60
CA LYS A 9 17.24 -2.97 -6.11
C LYS A 9 16.71 -3.00 -4.67
N SER A 10 17.18 -2.08 -3.83
CA SER A 10 16.71 -1.92 -2.45
C SER A 10 15.23 -1.57 -2.36
N LEU A 11 14.73 -0.70 -3.23
CA LEU A 11 13.31 -0.32 -3.25
C LEU A 11 12.44 -1.50 -3.67
N ILE A 12 12.86 -2.25 -4.69
CA ILE A 12 12.15 -3.45 -5.14
C ILE A 12 12.08 -4.49 -4.02
N GLU A 13 13.19 -4.72 -3.33
CA GLU A 13 13.25 -5.62 -2.16
C GLU A 13 12.32 -5.16 -1.03
N GLU A 14 12.25 -3.85 -0.76
CA GLU A 14 11.32 -3.29 0.23
C GLU A 14 9.87 -3.48 -0.17
N VAL A 15 9.51 -3.23 -1.44
CA VAL A 15 8.16 -3.45 -1.96
C VAL A 15 7.77 -4.93 -1.78
N HIS A 16 8.63 -5.88 -2.15
CA HIS A 16 8.34 -7.29 -1.92
C HIS A 16 8.19 -7.62 -0.43
N LYS A 17 9.07 -7.08 0.43
CA LYS A 17 8.99 -7.30 1.89
C LYS A 17 7.66 -6.81 2.46
N TRP A 18 7.25 -5.58 2.12
CA TRP A 18 5.98 -5.00 2.57
C TRP A 18 4.78 -5.75 1.98
N GLY A 19 4.85 -6.14 0.70
CA GLY A 19 3.79 -6.85 -0.01
C GLY A 19 3.51 -8.25 0.53
N CYS A 20 4.48 -8.89 1.19
CA CYS A 20 4.31 -10.19 1.86
C CYS A 20 3.56 -10.10 3.20
N LEU A 21 3.45 -8.92 3.82
CA LEU A 21 2.76 -8.77 5.10
C LEU A 21 1.24 -8.88 4.95
N LYS A 22 0.58 -9.38 5.99
CA LYS A 22 -0.89 -9.46 6.03
C LYS A 22 -1.49 -8.07 6.28
N GLN A 23 -2.50 -7.71 5.49
CA GLN A 23 -3.28 -6.49 5.68
C GLN A 23 -4.13 -6.57 6.94
N THR A 24 -4.26 -5.45 7.65
CA THR A 24 -5.09 -5.36 8.84
C THR A 24 -6.51 -4.96 8.43
N GLY A 25 -7.47 -5.86 8.66
CA GLY A 25 -8.89 -5.54 8.49
C GLY A 25 -9.36 -4.61 9.61
N VAL A 26 -10.12 -3.58 9.25
CA VAL A 26 -10.76 -2.68 10.21
C VAL A 26 -12.27 -2.76 9.99
N SER A 27 -13.03 -3.04 11.05
CA SER A 27 -14.48 -3.11 10.96
C SER A 27 -15.08 -1.70 10.94
N LEU A 28 -16.26 -1.57 10.31
CA LEU A 28 -16.99 -0.30 10.31
C LEU A 28 -17.30 0.17 11.74
N ARG A 29 -17.67 -0.75 12.63
CA ARG A 29 -17.91 -0.47 14.05
C ARG A 29 -16.67 0.13 14.72
N TYR A 30 -15.50 -0.48 14.54
CA TYR A 30 -14.25 0.04 15.10
C TYR A 30 -13.92 1.42 14.54
N MET A 31 -14.07 1.64 13.22
CA MET A 31 -13.82 2.97 12.63
C MET A 31 -14.71 4.06 13.23
N MET A 32 -16.00 3.76 13.41
CA MET A 32 -16.94 4.69 14.02
C MET A 32 -16.58 4.98 15.49
N GLU A 33 -16.28 3.94 16.27
CA GLU A 33 -15.90 4.09 17.68
C GLU A 33 -14.58 4.87 17.83
N PHE A 34 -13.56 4.54 17.03
CA PHE A 34 -12.26 5.21 17.03
C PHE A 34 -12.36 6.70 16.66
N GLY A 35 -13.19 7.02 15.65
CA GLY A 35 -13.41 8.40 15.19
C GLY A 35 -14.42 9.20 16.03
N SER A 36 -15.20 8.56 16.90
CA SER A 36 -16.30 9.21 17.63
C SER A 36 -15.85 10.35 18.56
N LYS A 37 -14.64 10.26 19.10
CA LYS A 37 -14.03 11.27 19.99
C LYS A 37 -12.56 11.46 19.61
N PRO A 38 -12.25 12.39 18.69
CA PRO A 38 -10.87 12.66 18.31
C PRO A 38 -10.08 13.22 19.51
N THR A 39 -8.89 12.69 19.72
CA THR A 39 -7.92 13.13 20.74
C THR A 39 -6.53 13.07 20.13
N ASP A 40 -5.57 13.81 20.67
CA ASP A 40 -4.18 13.77 20.19
C ASP A 40 -3.59 12.35 20.23
N LYS A 41 -3.99 11.58 21.25
CA LYS A 41 -3.64 10.15 21.35
C LYS A 41 -4.22 9.34 20.19
N ASN A 42 -5.49 9.51 19.87
CA ASN A 42 -6.12 8.82 18.74
C ASN A 42 -5.48 9.23 17.40
N LEU A 43 -5.14 10.52 17.25
CA LEU A 43 -4.44 11.01 16.07
C LEU A 43 -3.08 10.32 15.91
N LEU A 44 -2.28 10.25 16.98
CA LEU A 44 -0.98 9.57 16.97
C LEU A 44 -1.11 8.09 16.63
N ILE A 45 -2.07 7.37 17.25
CA ILE A 45 -2.32 5.95 16.96
C ILE A 45 -2.71 5.76 15.50
N SER A 46 -3.58 6.62 14.95
CA SER A 46 -3.99 6.54 13.55
C SER A 46 -2.83 6.78 12.59
N ALA A 47 -1.95 7.73 12.89
CA ALA A 47 -0.77 8.01 12.08
C ALA A 47 0.20 6.82 12.07
N GLN A 48 0.47 6.22 13.23
CA GLN A 48 1.32 5.02 13.34
C GLN A 48 0.72 3.82 12.60
N PHE A 49 -0.60 3.62 12.70
CA PHE A 49 -1.30 2.58 11.96
C PHE A 49 -1.19 2.82 10.45
N LEU A 50 -1.52 4.01 9.97
CA LEU A 50 -1.52 4.36 8.56
C LEU A 50 -0.12 4.27 7.94
N GLN A 51 0.92 4.74 8.64
CA GLN A 51 2.30 4.66 8.16
C GLN A 51 2.68 3.22 7.76
N LYS A 52 2.30 2.23 8.58
CA LYS A 52 2.59 0.82 8.33
C LYS A 52 1.59 0.20 7.35
N GLU A 53 0.31 0.40 7.57
CA GLU A 53 -0.76 -0.27 6.80
C GLU A 53 -0.79 0.21 5.34
N LEU A 54 -0.56 1.51 5.08
CA LEU A 54 -0.50 2.04 3.72
C LEU A 54 0.68 1.45 2.93
N ALA A 55 1.86 1.33 3.54
CA ALA A 55 3.02 0.72 2.89
C ALA A 55 2.72 -0.73 2.46
N ILE A 56 2.08 -1.52 3.33
CA ILE A 56 1.66 -2.90 3.01
C ILE A 56 0.70 -2.92 1.83
N ARG A 57 -0.34 -2.08 1.85
CA ARG A 57 -1.40 -2.08 0.81
C ARG A 57 -0.89 -1.60 -0.54
N ILE A 58 -0.09 -0.54 -0.56
CA ILE A 58 0.49 0.01 -1.78
C ILE A 58 1.47 -1.00 -2.39
N ALA A 59 2.36 -1.58 -1.57
CA ALA A 59 3.32 -2.57 -2.04
C ALA A 59 2.64 -3.81 -2.66
N ARG A 60 1.61 -4.34 -1.99
CA ARG A 60 0.83 -5.46 -2.54
C ARG A 60 0.15 -5.08 -3.85
N ARG A 61 -0.45 -3.89 -3.95
CA ARG A 61 -1.08 -3.42 -5.18
C ARG A 61 -0.07 -3.25 -6.32
N ALA A 62 1.12 -2.72 -6.04
CA ALA A 62 2.18 -2.57 -7.03
C ALA A 62 2.57 -3.94 -7.62
N ILE A 63 2.75 -4.96 -6.77
CA ILE A 63 3.04 -6.33 -7.20
C ILE A 63 1.89 -6.92 -8.04
N GLU A 64 0.64 -6.70 -7.64
CA GLU A 64 -0.54 -7.15 -8.41
C GLU A 64 -0.59 -6.49 -9.80
N LEU A 65 -0.31 -5.18 -9.89
CA LEU A 65 -0.30 -4.44 -11.15
C LEU A 65 0.84 -4.88 -12.08
N GLU A 66 2.01 -5.19 -11.52
CA GLU A 66 3.15 -5.70 -12.28
C GLU A 66 2.88 -7.10 -12.86
N THR A 67 2.18 -7.95 -12.09
CA THR A 67 1.91 -9.35 -12.43
C THR A 67 0.57 -9.59 -13.16
N LEU A 68 -0.06 -8.52 -13.67
CA LEU A 68 -1.32 -8.64 -14.42
C LEU A 68 -1.15 -9.53 -15.68
N PRO A 69 -2.14 -10.38 -16.00
CA PRO A 69 -2.04 -11.31 -17.11
C PRO A 69 -2.17 -10.61 -18.48
N TYR A 70 -1.86 -11.36 -19.55
CA TYR A 70 -2.08 -10.94 -20.95
C TYR A 70 -1.41 -9.61 -21.34
N GLY A 71 -0.29 -9.27 -20.69
CA GLY A 71 0.42 -8.01 -20.93
C GLY A 71 -0.35 -6.77 -20.47
N LEU A 72 -1.37 -6.92 -19.63
CA LEU A 72 -2.15 -5.80 -19.12
C LEU A 72 -1.30 -4.83 -18.27
N SER A 73 -0.25 -5.31 -17.61
CA SER A 73 0.71 -4.49 -16.89
C SER A 73 1.42 -3.44 -17.77
N GLN A 74 1.46 -3.66 -19.10
CA GLN A 74 2.06 -2.75 -20.07
C GLN A 74 1.06 -1.76 -20.68
N ARG A 75 -0.21 -1.81 -20.28
CA ARG A 75 -1.23 -0.89 -20.81
C ARG A 75 -0.97 0.53 -20.30
N PRO A 76 -1.17 1.58 -21.13
CA PRO A 76 -0.91 2.96 -20.72
C PRO A 76 -1.64 3.38 -19.44
N ALA A 77 -2.87 2.89 -19.21
CA ALA A 77 -3.65 3.20 -18.00
C ALA A 77 -3.14 2.53 -16.71
N VAL A 78 -2.19 1.60 -16.81
CA VAL A 78 -1.52 0.98 -15.65
C VAL A 78 -0.20 1.67 -15.35
N LEU A 79 0.50 2.13 -16.40
CA LEU A 79 1.80 2.78 -16.31
C LEU A 79 1.72 4.30 -16.05
N LYS A 80 0.56 4.94 -16.26
CA LYS A 80 0.36 6.39 -16.19
C LYS A 80 -0.86 6.76 -15.35
#